data_AF-A0A7I5E879-F1
#
_entry.id   AF-A0A7I5E879-F1
#
_cell.length_a   1.000
_cell.length_b   1.000
_cell.length_c   1.000
_cell.angle_alpha   90.00
_cell.angle_beta   90.00
_cell.angle_gamma   90.00
#
_symmetry.space_group_name_H-M   'P 1'
#
loop_
_entity.id
_entity.type
_entity.pdbx_description
1 polymer ?
#
loop_
_entity_poly.entity_id
_entity_poly.type
_entity_poly.pdbx_seq_one_letter_code
_entity_poly.pdbx_strand_id
1 'polypeptide(L)'
;MNFAAELIHSTRFDENGKWSPRGRRVEKAFLYDIVANENDSCDVDKFDYLIRDSLSAGIPIPFNKRSIERLMENARVLLDPGHGFPRICYAKKVADVVLSIGDSRQMLHNLLYQHRVVSAIEEMVVRALRLVDRHFRYMGDDGRSYSLSEMPQNLGAFIKTSDSILKEIANSTLPEMAEAQNILKDIEERNLPVKLDEVQCGSSWVDEPHASFIGKAPKLRDVERLIRQRIQDELGENIDDEEFMVLVRAMHRGLDGRSHPMSRVLLYDNKTKDISVAYTDKKWLQLKTPEEAAIWTIRLYVARSMAEADRSQVAKAFDKIVTSIGLRQTVDSALAG
;
A
#
# COMPACT_ATOMS: atom_id res chain seq x y z
N MET A 1 27.43 3.43 2.67
CA MET A 1 26.42 2.36 2.53
C MET A 1 27.15 1.10 2.10
N ASN A 2 26.95 -0.02 2.78
CA ASN A 2 27.57 -1.31 2.42
C ASN A 2 26.59 -2.15 1.60
N PHE A 3 27.05 -3.27 1.05
CA PHE A 3 26.22 -4.14 0.20
C PHE A 3 24.89 -4.57 0.86
N ALA A 4 24.89 -4.87 2.16
CA ALA A 4 23.68 -5.29 2.86
C ALA A 4 22.62 -4.18 2.92
N ALA A 5 23.02 -2.94 3.21
CA ALA A 5 22.11 -1.80 3.18
C ALA A 5 21.60 -1.51 1.75
N GLU A 6 22.46 -1.67 0.74
CA GLU A 6 22.07 -1.47 -0.66
C GLU A 6 21.08 -2.54 -1.17
N LEU A 7 21.10 -3.76 -0.63
CA LEU A 7 20.10 -4.79 -0.93
C LEU A 7 18.69 -4.42 -0.45
N ILE A 8 18.58 -3.59 0.58
CA ILE A 8 17.31 -3.09 1.11
C ILE A 8 16.87 -1.86 0.34
N HIS A 9 17.80 -0.94 0.08
CA HIS A 9 17.51 0.29 -0.66
C HIS A 9 18.72 0.74 -1.46
N SER A 10 18.60 0.75 -2.78
CA SER A 10 19.58 1.36 -3.66
C SER A 10 18.99 1.76 -5.01
N THR A 11 19.35 2.95 -5.48
CA THR A 11 19.19 3.30 -6.89
C THR A 11 20.19 2.48 -7.70
N ARG A 12 19.71 1.58 -8.56
CA ARG A 12 20.59 0.65 -9.30
C ARG A 12 21.35 1.32 -10.44
N PHE A 13 20.74 2.29 -11.09
CA PHE A 13 21.32 3.04 -12.20
C PHE A 13 21.11 4.53 -12.00
N ASP A 14 22.12 5.32 -12.35
CA ASP A 14 21.98 6.77 -12.36
C ASP A 14 21.22 7.24 -13.61
N GLU A 15 21.06 8.56 -13.73
CA GLU A 15 20.41 9.25 -14.84
C GLU A 15 21.01 8.91 -16.22
N ASN A 16 22.27 8.45 -16.24
CA ASN A 16 23.01 8.08 -17.44
C ASN A 16 23.00 6.56 -17.69
N GLY A 17 22.22 5.80 -16.92
CA GLY A 17 22.14 4.34 -17.03
C GLY A 17 23.37 3.61 -16.50
N LYS A 18 24.22 4.26 -15.69
CA LYS A 18 25.43 3.66 -15.14
C LYS A 18 25.15 2.98 -13.80
N TRP A 19 25.74 1.80 -13.62
CA TRP A 19 25.67 1.03 -12.37
C TRP A 19 26.14 1.88 -11.18
N SER A 20 25.20 2.14 -10.27
CA SER A 20 25.38 3.02 -9.12
C SER A 20 25.78 2.30 -7.82
N PRO A 21 25.30 1.08 -7.52
CA PRO A 21 25.65 0.39 -6.28
C PRO A 21 27.15 0.12 -6.14
N ARG A 22 27.70 0.33 -4.93
CA ARG A 22 29.13 0.17 -4.63
C ARG A 22 29.43 -1.16 -3.98
N GLY A 23 28.45 -1.79 -3.34
CA GLY A 23 28.60 -3.03 -2.60
C GLY A 23 28.95 -4.23 -3.49
N ARG A 24 28.49 -4.25 -4.74
CA ARG A 24 28.81 -5.26 -5.75
C ARG A 24 28.90 -4.63 -7.13
N ARG A 25 29.71 -5.23 -8.00
CA ARG A 25 29.82 -4.86 -9.42
C ARG A 25 28.60 -5.31 -10.21
N VAL A 26 28.40 -4.73 -11.40
CA VAL A 26 27.25 -5.00 -12.29
C VAL A 26 27.12 -6.48 -12.67
N GLU A 27 28.23 -7.23 -12.72
CA GLU A 27 28.19 -8.69 -12.97
C GLU A 27 27.40 -9.48 -11.90
N LYS A 28 27.15 -8.86 -10.73
CA LYS A 28 26.39 -9.40 -9.61
C LYS A 28 25.07 -8.66 -9.37
N ALA A 29 24.59 -7.90 -10.36
CA ALA A 29 23.36 -7.12 -10.27
C ALA A 29 22.13 -7.97 -9.90
N PHE A 30 22.07 -9.23 -10.33
CA PHE A 30 21.01 -10.17 -9.99
C PHE A 30 20.82 -10.39 -8.47
N LEU A 31 21.84 -10.11 -7.64
CA LEU A 31 21.70 -10.22 -6.17
C LEU A 31 20.68 -9.23 -5.61
N TYR A 32 20.52 -8.08 -6.26
CA TYR A 32 19.55 -7.05 -5.87
C TYR A 32 18.11 -7.46 -6.19
N ASP A 33 17.88 -8.51 -6.99
CA ASP A 33 16.52 -9.05 -7.23
C ASP A 33 16.04 -9.95 -6.07
N ILE A 34 16.91 -10.30 -5.11
CA ILE A 34 16.59 -11.31 -4.10
C ILE A 34 15.78 -10.72 -2.94
N VAL A 35 16.24 -9.58 -2.38
CA VAL A 35 15.76 -9.05 -1.08
C VAL A 35 14.66 -8.00 -1.25
N ALA A 36 14.94 -6.91 -1.98
CA ALA A 36 13.98 -5.85 -2.28
C ALA A 36 14.00 -5.56 -3.78
N ASN A 37 13.10 -6.23 -4.52
CA ASN A 37 13.15 -6.22 -5.98
C ASN A 37 12.30 -5.08 -6.56
N GLU A 38 12.92 -3.94 -6.77
CA GLU A 38 12.27 -2.76 -7.38
C GLU A 38 12.00 -2.91 -8.89
N ASN A 39 12.63 -3.88 -9.57
CA ASN A 39 12.48 -4.03 -11.02
C ASN A 39 11.13 -4.67 -11.40
N ASP A 40 10.78 -5.77 -10.74
CA ASP A 40 9.60 -6.57 -11.09
C ASP A 40 8.82 -7.08 -9.86
N SER A 41 9.20 -6.63 -8.66
CA SER A 41 8.54 -6.98 -7.39
C SER A 41 8.61 -8.46 -7.01
N CYS A 42 9.38 -9.30 -7.70
CA CYS A 42 9.57 -10.71 -7.34
C CYS A 42 10.77 -10.87 -6.39
N ASP A 43 10.52 -10.88 -5.09
CA ASP A 43 11.54 -11.02 -4.04
C ASP A 43 11.09 -12.01 -2.94
N VAL A 44 12.05 -12.49 -2.15
CA VAL A 44 11.79 -13.52 -1.14
C VAL A 44 11.00 -12.99 0.07
N ASP A 45 11.06 -11.68 0.33
CA ASP A 45 10.20 -11.01 1.32
C ASP A 45 8.72 -11.22 0.98
N LYS A 46 8.35 -10.98 -0.30
CA LYS A 46 7.00 -11.24 -0.80
C LYS A 46 6.57 -12.68 -0.64
N PHE A 47 7.47 -13.59 -0.99
CA PHE A 47 7.14 -15.01 -0.97
C PHE A 47 6.81 -15.47 0.44
N ASP A 48 7.58 -15.00 1.42
CA ASP A 48 7.36 -15.33 2.83
C ASP A 48 6.05 -14.73 3.35
N TYR A 49 5.86 -13.40 3.24
CA TYR A 49 4.71 -12.76 3.87
C TYR A 49 3.39 -13.20 3.23
N LEU A 50 3.35 -13.41 1.90
CA LEU A 50 2.12 -13.87 1.24
C LEU A 50 1.65 -15.21 1.81
N ILE A 51 2.57 -16.16 1.99
CA ILE A 51 2.24 -17.48 2.54
C ILE A 51 1.93 -17.38 4.03
N ARG A 52 2.77 -16.69 4.79
CA ARG A 52 2.63 -16.51 6.24
C ARG A 52 1.26 -15.90 6.56
N ASP A 53 0.93 -14.80 5.92
CA ASP A 53 -0.29 -14.04 6.20
C ASP A 53 -1.54 -14.78 5.71
N SER A 54 -1.46 -15.43 4.55
CA SER A 54 -2.52 -16.33 4.06
C SER A 54 -2.84 -17.43 5.09
N LEU A 55 -1.82 -18.09 5.62
CA LEU A 55 -1.98 -19.14 6.63
C LEU A 55 -2.51 -18.58 7.95
N SER A 56 -1.93 -17.49 8.44
CA SER A 56 -2.33 -16.85 9.70
C SER A 56 -3.75 -16.30 9.68
N ALA A 57 -4.20 -15.77 8.54
CA ALA A 57 -5.55 -15.24 8.38
C ALA A 57 -6.58 -16.27 7.91
N GLY A 58 -6.15 -17.47 7.49
CA GLY A 58 -7.03 -18.49 6.92
C GLY A 58 -7.61 -18.08 5.55
N ILE A 59 -6.92 -17.23 4.80
CA ILE A 59 -7.35 -16.73 3.49
C ILE A 59 -6.55 -17.46 2.41
N PRO A 60 -7.15 -18.39 1.64
CA PRO A 60 -6.42 -19.11 0.61
C PRO A 60 -6.05 -18.18 -0.55
N ILE A 61 -4.79 -18.23 -0.98
CA ILE A 61 -4.27 -17.51 -2.16
C ILE A 61 -3.67 -18.50 -3.17
N PRO A 62 -3.60 -18.14 -4.46
CA PRO A 62 -3.02 -19.04 -5.47
C PRO A 62 -1.49 -19.24 -5.29
N PHE A 63 -0.78 -18.27 -4.71
CA PHE A 63 0.65 -18.40 -4.43
C PHE A 63 0.90 -19.14 -3.10
N ASN A 64 1.50 -20.33 -3.16
CA ASN A 64 1.69 -21.19 -2.00
C ASN A 64 3.11 -21.78 -1.95
N LYS A 65 3.39 -22.63 -0.96
CA LYS A 65 4.72 -23.22 -0.76
C LYS A 65 5.26 -23.95 -2.01
N ARG A 66 4.41 -24.70 -2.73
CA ARG A 66 4.83 -25.39 -3.97
C ARG A 66 5.11 -24.41 -5.10
N SER A 67 4.47 -23.23 -5.10
CA SER A 67 4.78 -22.15 -6.03
C SER A 67 6.24 -21.71 -5.86
N ILE A 68 6.72 -21.54 -4.62
CA ILE A 68 8.13 -21.17 -4.35
C ILE A 68 9.09 -22.24 -4.88
N GLU A 69 8.87 -23.51 -4.53
CA GLU A 69 9.71 -24.63 -4.98
C GLU A 69 9.81 -24.64 -6.52
N ARG A 70 8.66 -24.53 -7.19
CA ARG A 70 8.58 -24.49 -8.66
C ARG A 70 9.26 -23.25 -9.25
N LEU A 71 9.21 -22.09 -8.60
CA LEU A 71 9.92 -20.89 -9.05
C LEU A 71 11.43 -21.05 -8.89
N MET A 72 11.90 -21.53 -7.73
CA MET A 72 13.34 -21.72 -7.45
C MET A 72 13.99 -22.72 -8.41
N GLU A 73 13.32 -23.85 -8.68
CA GLU A 73 13.80 -24.86 -9.64
C GLU A 73 13.87 -24.36 -11.09
N ASN A 74 13.14 -23.27 -11.40
CA ASN A 74 13.00 -22.74 -12.75
C ASN A 74 13.48 -21.29 -12.86
N ALA A 75 14.32 -20.85 -11.91
CA ALA A 75 15.00 -19.56 -11.94
C ALA A 75 16.42 -19.72 -12.50
N ARG A 76 16.85 -18.75 -13.32
CA ARG A 76 18.23 -18.66 -13.83
C ARG A 76 18.70 -17.21 -13.82
N VAL A 77 20.00 -17.02 -13.69
CA VAL A 77 20.63 -15.72 -13.90
C VAL A 77 20.98 -15.60 -15.38
N LEU A 78 20.35 -14.66 -16.09
CA LEU A 78 20.54 -14.41 -17.51
C LEU A 78 20.64 -12.90 -17.77
N LEU A 79 21.17 -12.51 -18.92
CA LEU A 79 21.26 -11.10 -19.29
C LEU A 79 19.88 -10.53 -19.63
N ASP A 80 19.56 -9.38 -19.05
CA ASP A 80 18.40 -8.58 -19.41
C ASP A 80 18.61 -7.98 -20.82
N PRO A 81 17.76 -8.31 -21.82
CA PRO A 81 17.91 -7.75 -23.16
C PRO A 81 17.65 -6.24 -23.24
N GLY A 82 16.90 -5.67 -22.29
CA GLY A 82 16.60 -4.24 -22.22
C GLY A 82 17.73 -3.41 -21.61
N HIS A 83 18.42 -3.95 -20.61
CA HIS A 83 19.41 -3.21 -19.85
C HIS A 83 20.86 -3.75 -19.91
N GLY A 84 21.05 -4.98 -20.40
CA GLY A 84 22.37 -5.58 -20.63
C GLY A 84 23.08 -6.14 -19.38
N PHE A 85 22.43 -6.17 -18.22
CA PHE A 85 23.02 -6.71 -16.99
C PHE A 85 22.32 -8.00 -16.51
N PRO A 86 22.99 -8.85 -15.71
CA PRO A 86 22.39 -10.11 -15.24
C PRO A 86 21.22 -9.89 -14.27
N ARG A 87 20.11 -10.58 -14.51
CA ARG A 87 18.87 -10.56 -13.72
C ARG A 87 18.41 -11.98 -13.41
N ILE A 88 17.61 -12.14 -12.36
CA ILE A 88 16.86 -13.38 -12.13
C ILE A 88 15.73 -13.47 -13.16
N CYS A 89 15.72 -14.56 -13.94
CA CYS A 89 14.74 -14.85 -14.98
C CYS A 89 14.05 -16.18 -14.68
N TYR A 90 12.77 -16.32 -15.07
CA TYR A 90 11.99 -17.52 -14.83
C TYR A 90 11.63 -18.26 -16.12
N ALA A 91 11.51 -19.59 -16.06
CA ALA A 91 11.12 -20.35 -17.24
C ALA A 91 9.69 -19.98 -17.68
N LYS A 92 9.45 -19.88 -18.99
CA LYS A 92 8.12 -19.57 -19.55
C LYS A 92 7.01 -20.50 -19.04
N LYS A 93 7.32 -21.79 -18.77
CA LYS A 93 6.37 -22.78 -18.22
C LYS A 93 5.91 -22.51 -16.78
N VAL A 94 6.52 -21.56 -16.08
CA VAL A 94 6.13 -21.13 -14.73
C VAL A 94 5.58 -19.70 -14.71
N ALA A 95 5.32 -19.09 -15.88
CA ALA A 95 4.82 -17.71 -15.97
C ALA A 95 3.53 -17.48 -15.17
N ASP A 96 2.58 -18.42 -15.19
CA ASP A 96 1.36 -18.35 -14.38
C ASP A 96 1.63 -18.36 -12.87
N VAL A 97 2.70 -19.03 -12.43
CA VAL A 97 3.12 -19.06 -11.02
C VAL A 97 3.74 -17.72 -10.62
N VAL A 98 4.48 -17.07 -11.52
CA VAL A 98 5.01 -15.72 -11.27
C VAL A 98 3.87 -14.70 -11.23
N LEU A 99 2.93 -14.79 -12.18
CA LEU A 99 1.76 -13.92 -12.24
C LEU A 99 0.95 -13.98 -10.94
N SER A 100 0.78 -15.18 -10.36
CA SER A 100 0.00 -15.36 -9.13
C SER A 100 0.57 -14.68 -7.89
N ILE A 101 1.85 -14.25 -7.89
CA ILE A 101 2.43 -13.43 -6.82
C ILE A 101 1.66 -12.11 -6.68
N GLY A 102 1.48 -11.41 -7.81
CA GLY A 102 0.81 -10.11 -7.84
C GLY A 102 -0.67 -10.21 -7.49
N ASP A 103 -1.35 -11.23 -8.03
CA ASP A 103 -2.77 -11.49 -7.73
C ASP A 103 -2.98 -11.86 -6.26
N SER A 104 -2.11 -12.70 -5.70
CA SER A 104 -2.17 -13.06 -4.27
C SER A 104 -1.97 -11.83 -3.38
N ARG A 105 -1.03 -10.94 -3.75
CA ARG A 105 -0.83 -9.68 -3.03
C ARG A 105 -2.09 -8.83 -3.04
N GLN A 106 -2.67 -8.58 -4.20
CA GLN A 106 -3.90 -7.78 -4.27
C GLN A 106 -5.03 -8.43 -3.46
N MET A 107 -5.19 -9.75 -3.55
CA MET A 107 -6.21 -10.47 -2.79
C MET A 107 -6.05 -10.29 -1.27
N LEU A 108 -4.83 -10.39 -0.72
CA LEU A 108 -4.59 -10.14 0.70
C LEU A 108 -4.77 -8.66 1.06
N HIS A 109 -4.40 -7.72 0.20
CA HIS A 109 -4.71 -6.30 0.42
C HIS A 109 -6.22 -6.06 0.53
N ASN A 110 -7.01 -6.65 -0.36
CA ASN A 110 -8.47 -6.46 -0.40
C ASN A 110 -9.17 -7.10 0.81
N LEU A 111 -8.76 -8.32 1.17
CA LEU A 111 -9.47 -9.13 2.15
C LEU A 111 -8.94 -8.97 3.59
N LEU A 112 -7.65 -8.66 3.75
CA LEU A 112 -6.97 -8.63 5.03
C LEU A 112 -6.44 -7.25 5.37
N TYR A 113 -5.39 -6.78 4.69
CA TYR A 113 -4.62 -5.62 5.13
C TYR A 113 -5.42 -4.31 5.09
N GLN A 114 -6.27 -4.13 4.08
CA GLN A 114 -7.07 -2.91 3.92
C GLN A 114 -8.57 -3.17 4.12
N HIS A 115 -8.88 -4.19 4.93
CA HIS A 115 -10.26 -4.47 5.33
C HIS A 115 -10.87 -3.23 6.00
N ARG A 116 -12.10 -2.88 5.62
CA ARG A 116 -12.75 -1.62 6.01
C ARG A 116 -12.77 -1.35 7.52
N VAL A 117 -12.87 -2.39 8.35
CA VAL A 117 -12.89 -2.24 9.81
C VAL A 117 -11.48 -2.08 10.37
N VAL A 118 -10.48 -2.74 9.76
CA VAL A 118 -9.07 -2.56 10.12
C VAL A 118 -8.67 -1.11 9.83
N SER A 119 -9.02 -0.58 8.66
CA SER A 119 -8.70 0.82 8.31
C SER A 119 -9.33 1.84 9.25
N ALA A 120 -10.55 1.60 9.77
CA ALA A 120 -11.16 2.47 10.76
C ALA A 120 -10.42 2.41 12.10
N ILE A 121 -10.03 1.20 12.55
CA ILE A 121 -9.23 1.03 13.78
C ILE A 121 -7.85 1.65 13.64
N GLU A 122 -7.19 1.52 12.49
CA GLU A 122 -5.90 2.17 12.20
C GLU A 122 -5.99 3.69 12.39
N GLU A 123 -7.04 4.34 11.83
CA GLU A 123 -7.19 5.79 11.99
C GLU A 123 -7.47 6.19 13.43
N MET A 124 -8.26 5.40 14.17
CA MET A 124 -8.47 5.61 15.61
C MET A 124 -7.15 5.51 16.39
N VAL A 125 -6.33 4.49 16.11
CA VAL A 125 -5.00 4.34 16.73
C VAL A 125 -4.09 5.51 16.36
N VAL A 126 -4.06 5.93 15.09
CA VAL A 126 -3.28 7.10 14.66
C VAL A 126 -3.73 8.37 15.38
N ARG A 127 -5.04 8.59 15.55
CA ARG A 127 -5.56 9.72 16.32
C ARG A 127 -5.12 9.65 17.78
N ALA A 128 -5.24 8.50 18.43
CA ALA A 128 -4.76 8.31 19.80
C ALA A 128 -3.25 8.61 19.92
N LEU A 129 -2.42 8.11 18.98
CA LEU A 129 -0.98 8.37 18.95
C LEU A 129 -0.64 9.85 18.75
N ARG A 130 -1.40 10.58 17.92
CA ARG A 130 -1.23 12.02 17.73
C ARG A 130 -1.51 12.82 19.00
N LEU A 131 -2.54 12.44 19.76
CA LEU A 131 -2.90 13.10 21.02
C LEU A 131 -1.79 12.97 22.07
N VAL A 132 -1.11 11.82 22.12
CA VAL A 132 -0.07 11.56 23.12
C VAL A 132 1.34 11.94 22.69
N ASP A 133 1.55 12.31 21.42
CA ASP A 133 2.85 12.60 20.80
C ASP A 133 3.74 13.50 21.68
N ARG A 134 3.19 14.60 22.19
CA ARG A 134 3.95 15.59 22.97
C ARG A 134 4.25 15.16 24.41
N HIS A 135 3.54 14.17 24.92
CA HIS A 135 3.57 13.74 26.31
C HIS A 135 4.51 12.56 26.54
N PHE A 136 4.62 11.67 25.56
CA PHE A 136 5.57 10.56 25.64
C PHE A 136 6.96 10.99 25.21
N ARG A 137 7.96 10.62 26.00
CA ARG A 137 9.33 11.08 25.88
C ARG A 137 10.28 9.92 26.00
N TYR A 138 11.14 9.77 25.00
CA TYR A 138 12.07 8.66 24.91
C TYR A 138 13.49 9.19 24.78
N MET A 139 14.38 8.69 25.63
CA MET A 139 15.77 9.12 25.65
C MET A 139 16.54 8.51 24.48
N GLY A 140 17.21 9.33 23.68
CA GLY A 140 18.16 8.90 22.66
C GLY A 140 19.48 8.43 23.25
N ASP A 141 20.30 7.84 22.39
CA ASP A 141 21.71 7.49 22.70
C ASP A 141 22.64 8.72 22.74
N ASP A 142 22.15 9.87 22.30
CA ASP A 142 22.79 11.18 22.35
C ASP A 142 22.43 12.00 23.61
N GLY A 143 21.65 11.41 24.52
CA GLY A 143 21.18 12.06 25.75
C GLY A 143 20.06 13.09 25.55
N ARG A 144 19.48 13.20 24.34
CA ARG A 144 18.32 14.06 24.06
C ARG A 144 17.01 13.28 24.21
N SER A 145 15.92 13.99 24.48
CA SER A 145 14.58 13.40 24.55
C SER A 145 13.80 13.65 23.26
N TYR A 146 13.14 12.62 22.76
CA TYR A 146 12.38 12.64 21.50
C TYR A 146 10.89 12.35 21.79
N SER A 147 9.99 13.09 21.14
CA SER A 147 8.55 12.73 21.04
C SER A 147 8.35 11.55 20.09
N LEU A 148 7.13 10.97 20.04
CA LEU A 148 6.80 9.86 19.14
C LEU A 148 7.11 10.13 17.67
N SER A 149 6.76 11.32 17.19
CA SER A 149 7.00 11.77 15.82
C SER A 149 8.48 12.07 15.54
N GLU A 150 9.29 12.33 16.57
CA GLU A 150 10.71 12.65 16.45
C GLU A 150 11.61 11.40 16.56
N MET A 151 11.13 10.31 17.17
CA MET A 151 11.94 9.11 17.43
C MET A 151 12.64 8.50 16.21
N PRO A 152 12.05 8.48 15.00
CA PRO A 152 12.74 7.95 13.82
C PRO A 152 14.05 8.66 13.47
N GLN A 153 14.30 9.85 14.04
CA GLN A 153 15.53 10.61 13.85
C GLN A 153 16.70 10.09 14.70
N ASN A 154 16.44 9.27 15.71
CA ASN A 154 17.46 8.72 16.60
C ASN A 154 17.24 7.22 16.87
N LEU A 155 18.24 6.39 16.55
CA LEU A 155 18.13 4.94 16.69
C LEU A 155 17.93 4.51 18.15
N GLY A 156 18.68 5.09 19.10
CA GLY A 156 18.58 4.77 20.52
C GLY A 156 17.20 5.08 21.13
N ALA A 157 16.51 6.10 20.62
CA ALA A 157 15.12 6.36 20.94
C ALA A 157 14.19 5.37 20.23
N PHE A 158 14.32 5.21 18.90
CA PHE A 158 13.46 4.36 18.07
C PHE A 158 13.34 2.92 18.58
N ILE A 159 14.43 2.27 18.96
CA ILE A 159 14.44 0.87 19.43
C ILE A 159 13.66 0.64 20.73
N LYS A 160 13.30 1.71 21.46
CA LYS A 160 12.51 1.62 22.70
C LYS A 160 11.01 1.55 22.44
N THR A 161 10.58 1.73 21.18
CA THR A 161 9.16 1.66 20.82
C THR A 161 8.75 0.29 20.36
N SER A 162 7.52 -0.07 20.72
CA SER A 162 6.81 -1.24 20.23
C SER A 162 5.31 -1.01 20.37
N ASP A 163 4.50 -1.99 20.00
CA ASP A 163 3.05 -1.98 20.24
C ASP A 163 2.68 -1.86 21.73
N SER A 164 3.64 -2.02 22.65
CA SER A 164 3.48 -1.71 24.08
C SER A 164 2.96 -0.30 24.34
N ILE A 165 3.21 0.63 23.42
CA ILE A 165 2.74 2.01 23.54
C ILE A 165 1.24 2.12 23.77
N LEU A 166 0.44 1.24 23.17
CA LEU A 166 -1.01 1.23 23.38
C LEU A 166 -1.34 0.89 24.84
N LYS A 167 -0.59 -0.02 25.45
CA LYS A 167 -0.70 -0.34 26.88
C LYS A 167 -0.14 0.77 27.76
N GLU A 168 0.91 1.46 27.34
CA GLU A 168 1.46 2.62 28.05
C GLU A 168 0.42 3.75 28.14
N ILE A 169 -0.29 4.03 27.03
CA ILE A 169 -1.41 4.98 27.00
C ILE A 169 -2.52 4.51 27.94
N ALA A 170 -2.98 3.26 27.79
CA ALA A 170 -4.09 2.71 28.58
C ALA A 170 -3.82 2.71 30.09
N ASN A 171 -2.58 2.50 30.52
CA ASN A 171 -2.20 2.42 31.94
C ASN A 171 -1.68 3.74 32.52
N SER A 172 -1.54 4.78 31.70
CA SER A 172 -1.04 6.08 32.17
C SER A 172 -2.03 6.76 33.12
N THR A 173 -1.50 7.45 34.13
CA THR A 173 -2.27 8.24 35.09
C THR A 173 -2.31 9.72 34.76
N LEU A 174 -1.66 10.14 33.66
CA LEU A 174 -1.62 11.52 33.22
C LEU A 174 -2.99 11.95 32.67
N PRO A 175 -3.58 13.06 33.16
CA PRO A 175 -4.87 13.56 32.68
C PRO A 175 -4.92 13.81 31.16
N GLU A 176 -3.78 14.17 30.57
CA GLU A 176 -3.65 14.45 29.13
C GLU A 176 -3.86 13.21 28.27
N MET A 177 -3.82 12.00 28.85
CA MET A 177 -4.06 10.75 28.14
C MET A 177 -5.55 10.41 28.01
N ALA A 178 -6.44 11.12 28.72
CA ALA A 178 -7.85 10.75 28.82
C ALA A 178 -8.53 10.61 27.45
N GLU A 179 -8.27 11.52 26.51
CA GLU A 179 -8.87 11.44 25.17
C GLU A 179 -8.35 10.24 24.38
N ALA A 180 -7.04 9.98 24.41
CA ALA A 180 -6.46 8.81 23.76
C ALA A 180 -6.94 7.49 24.40
N GLN A 181 -7.08 7.45 25.73
CA GLN A 181 -7.63 6.32 26.47
C GLN A 181 -9.08 6.04 26.09
N ASN A 182 -9.90 7.07 25.92
CA ASN A 182 -11.28 6.91 25.44
C ASN A 182 -11.32 6.29 24.04
N ILE A 183 -10.44 6.72 23.13
CA ILE A 183 -10.35 6.13 21.79
C ILE A 183 -9.95 4.65 21.86
N LEU A 184 -8.96 4.29 22.69
CA LEU A 184 -8.56 2.89 22.85
C LEU A 184 -9.68 2.05 23.46
N LYS A 185 -10.41 2.60 24.44
CA LYS A 185 -11.59 1.97 25.02
C LYS A 185 -12.69 1.75 23.99
N ASP A 186 -12.95 2.71 23.11
CA ASP A 186 -13.91 2.56 22.01
C ASP A 186 -13.52 1.41 21.06
N ILE A 187 -12.21 1.21 20.82
CA ILE A 187 -11.73 0.07 20.04
C ILE A 187 -12.04 -1.25 20.74
N GLU A 188 -11.75 -1.34 22.05
CA GLU A 188 -11.98 -2.54 22.88
C GLU A 188 -13.47 -2.88 22.99
N GLU A 189 -14.32 -1.87 23.22
CA GLU A 189 -15.78 -2.00 23.33
C GLU A 189 -16.47 -2.11 21.97
N ARG A 190 -15.70 -2.08 20.87
CA ARG A 190 -16.19 -2.14 19.49
C ARG A 190 -17.15 -1.00 19.13
N ASN A 191 -17.02 0.14 19.79
CA ASN A 191 -17.66 1.40 19.44
C ASN A 191 -16.93 2.09 18.26
N LEU A 192 -16.87 1.37 17.14
CA LEU A 192 -16.15 1.81 15.95
C LEU A 192 -17.01 2.70 15.04
N PRO A 193 -16.39 3.62 14.28
CA PRO A 193 -17.02 4.33 13.18
C PRO A 193 -17.70 3.37 12.20
N VAL A 194 -18.85 3.80 11.68
CA VAL A 194 -19.68 3.01 10.76
C VAL A 194 -19.41 3.46 9.33
N LYS A 195 -19.12 2.51 8.44
CA LYS A 195 -18.99 2.80 7.00
C LYS A 195 -20.36 3.21 6.46
N LEU A 196 -20.44 4.43 5.94
CA LEU A 196 -21.65 5.02 5.38
C LEU A 196 -21.72 4.82 3.86
N ASP A 197 -20.63 5.07 3.15
CA ASP A 197 -20.55 4.91 1.69
C ASP A 197 -19.13 4.51 1.23
N GLU A 198 -19.02 4.01 0.00
CA GLU A 198 -17.77 3.62 -0.65
C GLU A 198 -17.83 3.90 -2.16
N VAL A 199 -16.71 4.35 -2.71
CA VAL A 199 -16.49 4.38 -4.16
C VAL A 199 -15.16 3.71 -4.48
N GLN A 200 -15.13 3.00 -5.61
CA GLN A 200 -13.94 2.36 -6.14
C GLN A 200 -13.66 2.89 -7.54
N CYS A 201 -12.39 3.17 -7.83
CA CYS A 201 -11.94 3.62 -9.14
C CYS A 201 -10.59 2.99 -9.50
N GLY A 202 -10.27 3.03 -10.80
CA GLY A 202 -8.96 2.67 -11.32
C GLY A 202 -7.91 3.72 -10.99
N SER A 203 -6.64 3.33 -11.09
CA SER A 203 -5.52 4.25 -10.96
C SER A 203 -5.47 5.29 -12.08
N SER A 204 -6.08 5.01 -13.23
CA SER A 204 -6.20 5.95 -14.35
C SER A 204 -6.99 7.22 -14.03
N TRP A 205 -7.83 7.23 -12.97
CA TRP A 205 -8.59 8.41 -12.58
C TRP A 205 -7.69 9.65 -12.33
N VAL A 206 -6.48 9.46 -11.78
CA VAL A 206 -5.55 10.58 -11.58
C VAL A 206 -4.97 11.16 -12.88
N ASP A 207 -5.07 10.44 -13.99
CA ASP A 207 -4.63 10.90 -15.29
C ASP A 207 -5.74 11.68 -16.04
N GLU A 208 -6.97 11.73 -15.50
CA GLU A 208 -8.09 12.47 -16.09
C GLU A 208 -7.98 13.99 -15.86
N PRO A 209 -8.55 14.83 -16.77
CA PRO A 209 -8.56 16.29 -16.63
C PRO A 209 -9.16 16.77 -15.31
N HIS A 210 -10.08 15.99 -14.73
CA HIS A 210 -10.72 16.26 -13.45
C HIS A 210 -9.73 16.21 -12.26
N ALA A 211 -8.58 15.54 -12.35
CA ALA A 211 -7.58 15.51 -11.28
C ALA A 211 -6.53 16.64 -11.37
N SER A 212 -6.56 17.45 -12.43
CA SER A 212 -5.56 18.49 -12.73
C SER A 212 -5.36 19.52 -11.61
N PHE A 213 -6.38 19.76 -10.78
CA PHE A 213 -6.32 20.70 -9.67
C PHE A 213 -5.61 20.16 -8.42
N ILE A 214 -5.32 18.85 -8.33
CA ILE A 214 -4.62 18.22 -7.20
C ILE A 214 -3.09 18.20 -7.44
N GLY A 215 -2.64 18.55 -8.64
CA GLY A 215 -1.24 18.55 -9.04
C GLY A 215 -0.84 17.29 -9.83
N LYS A 216 0.40 17.25 -10.32
CA LYS A 216 0.92 16.09 -11.06
C LYS A 216 1.17 14.92 -10.10
N ALA A 217 0.45 13.81 -10.26
CA ALA A 217 0.53 12.59 -9.46
C ALA A 217 0.20 12.78 -7.96
N PRO A 218 -1.08 13.02 -7.61
CA PRO A 218 -1.48 13.27 -6.23
C PRO A 218 -1.27 12.04 -5.33
N LYS A 219 -0.82 12.25 -4.09
CA LYS A 219 -0.74 11.17 -3.09
C LYS A 219 -2.15 10.87 -2.58
N LEU A 220 -2.39 9.65 -2.11
CA LEU A 220 -3.70 9.25 -1.54
C LEU A 220 -4.18 10.21 -0.44
N ARG A 221 -3.25 10.71 0.39
CA ARG A 221 -3.55 11.69 1.45
C ARG A 221 -4.02 13.05 0.93
N ASP A 222 -3.59 13.45 -0.26
CA ASP A 222 -4.05 14.71 -0.85
C ASP A 222 -5.51 14.59 -1.30
N VAL A 223 -5.89 13.44 -1.87
CA VAL A 223 -7.28 13.12 -2.22
C VAL A 223 -8.15 13.02 -0.97
N GLU A 224 -7.67 12.34 0.06
CA GLU A 224 -8.35 12.22 1.35
C GLU A 224 -8.65 13.60 1.95
N ARG A 225 -7.63 14.46 2.05
CA ARG A 225 -7.73 15.83 2.56
C ARG A 225 -8.68 16.68 1.73
N LEU A 226 -8.60 16.59 0.40
CA LEU A 226 -9.48 17.33 -0.50
C LEU A 226 -10.96 16.98 -0.28
N ILE A 227 -11.29 15.68 -0.28
CA ILE A 227 -12.68 15.24 -0.14
C ILE A 227 -13.21 15.66 1.22
N ARG A 228 -12.41 15.45 2.28
CA ARG A 228 -12.77 15.88 3.64
C ARG A 228 -13.04 17.39 3.71
N GLN A 229 -12.14 18.22 3.17
CA GLN A 229 -12.31 19.67 3.14
C GLN A 229 -13.58 20.09 2.39
N ARG A 230 -13.85 19.51 1.21
CA ARG A 230 -15.05 19.85 0.45
C ARG A 230 -16.35 19.42 1.14
N ILE A 231 -16.34 18.32 1.89
CA ILE A 231 -17.49 17.90 2.69
C ILE A 231 -17.75 18.94 3.78
N GLN A 232 -16.70 19.38 4.48
CA GLN A 232 -16.82 20.42 5.50
C GLN A 232 -17.34 21.74 4.92
N ASP A 233 -16.84 22.16 3.75
CA ASP A 233 -17.28 23.39 3.07
C ASP A 233 -18.77 23.32 2.67
N GLU A 234 -19.26 22.14 2.29
CA GLU A 234 -20.66 21.92 1.90
C GLU A 234 -21.62 21.90 3.10
N LEU A 235 -21.19 21.34 4.23
CA LEU A 235 -22.00 21.15 5.44
C LEU A 235 -21.95 22.35 6.41
N GLY A 236 -20.91 23.18 6.32
CA GLY A 236 -20.67 24.32 7.20
C GLY A 236 -20.23 23.90 8.61
N GLU A 237 -20.44 24.77 9.61
CA GLU A 237 -20.05 24.53 11.02
C GLU A 237 -21.01 23.58 11.77
N ASN A 238 -22.04 23.06 11.11
CA ASN A 238 -23.10 22.26 11.76
C ASN A 238 -22.66 20.84 12.13
N ILE A 239 -21.60 20.32 11.50
CA ILE A 239 -21.08 18.97 11.71
C ILE A 239 -19.60 19.09 12.05
N ASP A 240 -19.22 18.51 13.18
CA ASP A 240 -17.84 18.52 13.63
C ASP A 240 -16.99 17.62 12.72
N ASP A 241 -15.79 18.09 12.38
CA ASP A 241 -14.83 17.41 11.51
C ASP A 241 -14.31 16.10 12.14
N GLU A 242 -14.56 15.89 13.44
CA GLU A 242 -14.31 14.64 14.16
C GLU A 242 -15.47 13.63 14.08
N GLU A 243 -16.66 14.03 13.59
CA GLU A 243 -17.82 13.13 13.49
C GLU A 243 -17.82 12.27 12.22
N PHE A 244 -16.99 12.59 11.24
CA PHE A 244 -16.82 11.77 10.04
C PHE A 244 -15.35 11.62 9.66
N MET A 245 -15.06 10.58 8.88
CA MET A 245 -13.74 10.36 8.29
C MET A 245 -13.87 9.89 6.85
N VAL A 246 -12.93 10.34 6.03
CA VAL A 246 -12.73 9.84 4.68
C VAL A 246 -11.42 9.08 4.69
N LEU A 247 -11.41 7.84 4.21
CA LEU A 247 -10.19 7.04 4.08
C LEU A 247 -9.99 6.66 2.62
N VAL A 248 -8.81 7.00 2.08
CA VAL A 248 -8.40 6.63 0.72
C VAL A 248 -7.33 5.55 0.79
N ARG A 249 -7.51 4.46 0.06
CA ARG A 249 -6.57 3.32 0.02
C ARG A 249 -6.35 2.86 -1.43
N ALA A 250 -5.14 2.41 -1.73
CA ALA A 250 -4.80 1.82 -3.03
C ALA A 250 -4.34 0.37 -2.85
N MET A 251 -4.97 -0.53 -3.61
CA MET A 251 -4.74 -1.96 -3.62
C MET A 251 -4.10 -2.36 -4.94
N HIS A 252 -2.76 -2.34 -4.97
CA HIS A 252 -1.98 -2.66 -6.16
C HIS A 252 -1.39 -4.07 -6.09
N ARG A 253 -1.02 -4.62 -7.25
CA ARG A 253 -0.36 -5.94 -7.35
C ARG A 253 1.16 -5.91 -7.08
N GLY A 254 1.71 -4.73 -6.83
CA GLY A 254 3.14 -4.45 -6.71
C GLY A 254 3.53 -3.21 -7.52
N LEU A 255 4.79 -2.81 -7.48
CA LEU A 255 5.34 -1.65 -8.23
C LEU A 255 4.50 -0.36 -8.07
N ASP A 256 4.28 0.37 -9.17
CA ASP A 256 3.61 1.68 -9.26
C ASP A 256 2.08 1.60 -9.28
N GLY A 257 1.50 0.40 -9.28
CA GLY A 257 0.06 0.20 -9.38
C GLY A 257 -0.56 0.54 -10.73
N ARG A 258 0.22 0.96 -11.73
CA ARG A 258 -0.24 1.22 -13.09
C ARG A 258 -0.17 -0.01 -13.98
N SER A 259 0.84 -0.87 -13.74
CA SER A 259 1.06 -2.09 -14.52
C SER A 259 1.18 -3.31 -13.64
N HIS A 260 0.70 -4.45 -14.11
CA HIS A 260 0.91 -5.72 -13.43
C HIS A 260 2.42 -6.02 -13.37
N PRO A 261 3.01 -6.43 -12.23
CA PRO A 261 4.46 -6.65 -12.11
C PRO A 261 5.03 -7.65 -13.13
N MET A 262 4.23 -8.66 -13.50
CA MET A 262 4.50 -9.60 -14.59
C MET A 262 4.93 -8.93 -15.92
N SER A 263 4.51 -7.69 -16.20
CA SER A 263 4.97 -6.94 -17.38
C SER A 263 6.48 -6.67 -17.40
N ARG A 264 7.13 -6.65 -16.24
CA ARG A 264 8.57 -6.39 -16.06
C ARG A 264 9.38 -7.66 -15.78
N VAL A 265 8.72 -8.79 -15.59
CA VAL A 265 9.36 -10.09 -15.36
C VAL A 265 10.03 -10.57 -16.65
N LEU A 266 11.25 -11.09 -16.51
CA LEU A 266 11.99 -11.72 -17.59
C LEU A 266 11.72 -13.23 -17.64
N LEU A 267 11.28 -13.70 -18.79
CA LEU A 267 11.00 -15.10 -19.07
C LEU A 267 12.02 -15.67 -20.05
N TYR A 268 12.37 -16.94 -19.87
CA TYR A 268 13.24 -17.66 -20.79
C TYR A 268 12.63 -18.98 -21.28
N ASP A 269 12.97 -19.40 -22.50
CA ASP A 269 12.55 -20.69 -23.05
C ASP A 269 13.56 -21.80 -22.70
N ASN A 270 13.07 -22.90 -22.12
CA ASN A 270 13.88 -24.08 -21.80
C ASN A 270 13.99 -25.06 -22.98
N LYS A 271 13.23 -24.87 -24.05
CA LYS A 271 13.13 -25.83 -25.16
C LYS A 271 14.14 -25.56 -26.28
N THR A 272 14.72 -24.36 -26.34
CA THR A 272 15.67 -23.97 -27.37
C THR A 272 17.10 -24.18 -26.88
N LYS A 273 18.02 -24.57 -27.79
CA LYS A 273 19.45 -24.69 -27.47
C LYS A 273 20.05 -23.32 -27.11
N ASP A 274 19.60 -22.28 -27.79
CA ASP A 274 19.91 -20.88 -27.46
C ASP A 274 18.83 -20.36 -26.50
N ILE A 275 19.23 -20.06 -25.27
CA ILE A 275 18.31 -19.52 -24.25
C ILE A 275 17.99 -18.08 -24.65
N SER A 276 16.79 -17.86 -25.18
CA SER A 276 16.25 -16.53 -25.40
C SER A 276 15.57 -16.02 -24.13
N VAL A 277 15.84 -14.76 -23.78
CA VAL A 277 15.19 -14.05 -22.69
C VAL A 277 14.33 -12.94 -23.28
N ALA A 278 13.10 -12.82 -22.79
CA ALA A 278 12.18 -11.77 -23.21
C ALA A 278 11.28 -11.35 -22.05
N TYR A 279 10.77 -10.12 -22.12
CA TYR A 279 9.67 -9.69 -21.27
C TYR A 279 8.37 -10.45 -21.63
N THR A 280 7.43 -10.44 -20.70
CA THR A 280 6.10 -11.05 -20.90
C THR A 280 5.39 -10.44 -22.11
N ASP A 281 4.79 -11.30 -22.92
CA ASP A 281 3.96 -10.90 -24.06
C ASP A 281 2.74 -10.06 -23.59
N LYS A 282 2.58 -8.87 -24.18
CA LYS A 282 1.51 -7.93 -23.77
C LYS A 282 0.11 -8.52 -23.99
N LYS A 283 -0.09 -9.25 -25.09
CA LYS A 283 -1.38 -9.86 -25.40
C LYS A 283 -1.72 -10.97 -24.42
N TRP A 284 -0.76 -11.81 -24.05
CA TRP A 284 -0.92 -12.82 -23.00
C TRP A 284 -1.28 -12.19 -21.66
N LEU A 285 -0.66 -11.06 -21.30
CA LEU A 285 -0.96 -10.36 -20.04
C LEU A 285 -2.38 -9.77 -20.03
N GLN A 286 -2.77 -9.07 -21.11
CA GLN A 286 -4.11 -8.50 -21.27
C GLN A 286 -5.23 -9.56 -21.19
N LEU A 287 -4.96 -10.79 -21.60
CA LEU A 287 -5.94 -11.90 -21.51
C LEU A 287 -6.08 -12.47 -20.09
N LYS A 288 -5.15 -12.16 -19.17
CA LYS A 288 -5.08 -12.76 -17.83
C LYS A 288 -5.26 -11.78 -16.69
N THR A 289 -5.05 -10.49 -16.93
CA THR A 289 -5.11 -9.46 -15.89
C THR A 289 -6.11 -8.38 -16.30
N PRO A 290 -6.79 -7.74 -15.33
CA PRO A 290 -7.55 -6.53 -15.59
C PRO A 290 -6.66 -5.44 -16.20
N GLU A 291 -7.29 -4.49 -16.90
CA GLU A 291 -6.62 -3.31 -17.44
C GLU A 291 -5.99 -2.46 -16.33
N GLU A 292 -6.71 -2.29 -15.22
CA GLU A 292 -6.23 -1.58 -14.03
C GLU A 292 -5.43 -2.52 -13.10
N ALA A 293 -4.17 -2.17 -12.85
CA ALA A 293 -3.31 -2.93 -11.95
C ALA A 293 -3.51 -2.59 -10.46
N ALA A 294 -4.20 -1.48 -10.16
CA ALA A 294 -4.56 -1.06 -8.81
C ALA A 294 -6.03 -0.62 -8.71
N ILE A 295 -6.63 -0.92 -7.57
CA ILE A 295 -7.97 -0.44 -7.21
C ILE A 295 -7.80 0.61 -6.13
N TRP A 296 -8.32 1.80 -6.36
CA TRP A 296 -8.44 2.83 -5.33
C TRP A 296 -9.80 2.69 -4.68
N THR A 297 -9.84 2.76 -3.36
CA THR A 297 -11.07 2.72 -2.58
C THR A 297 -11.14 3.95 -1.70
N ILE A 298 -12.22 4.71 -1.82
CA ILE A 298 -12.52 5.88 -1.01
C ILE A 298 -13.74 5.53 -0.18
N ARG A 299 -13.59 5.59 1.15
CA ARG A 299 -14.64 5.20 2.10
C ARG A 299 -14.99 6.37 2.99
N LEU A 300 -16.28 6.57 3.18
CA LEU A 300 -16.83 7.51 4.15
C LEU A 300 -17.28 6.72 5.39
N TYR A 301 -16.83 7.15 6.55
CA TYR A 301 -17.31 6.64 7.83
C TYR A 301 -17.83 7.79 8.68
N VAL A 302 -18.73 7.46 9.59
CA VAL A 302 -19.34 8.39 10.54
C VAL A 302 -19.30 7.80 11.95
N ALA A 303 -19.30 8.67 12.95
CA ALA A 303 -19.44 8.28 14.34
C ALA A 303 -20.73 7.47 14.55
N ARG A 304 -20.67 6.44 15.38
CA ARG A 304 -21.84 5.59 15.67
C ARG A 304 -22.98 6.35 16.35
N SER A 305 -22.65 7.40 17.09
CA SER A 305 -23.58 8.30 17.77
C SER A 305 -24.25 9.32 16.85
N MET A 306 -23.73 9.55 15.64
CA MET A 306 -24.25 10.58 14.73
C MET A 306 -25.73 10.34 14.41
N ALA A 307 -26.54 11.40 14.46
CA ALA A 307 -27.97 11.35 14.18
C ALA A 307 -28.24 11.02 12.70
N GLU A 308 -29.39 10.37 12.43
CA GLU A 308 -29.74 9.91 11.08
C GLU A 308 -29.88 11.06 10.07
N ALA A 309 -30.36 12.22 10.51
CA ALA A 309 -30.44 13.43 9.70
C ALA A 309 -29.05 13.88 9.22
N ASP A 310 -28.07 13.92 10.12
CA ASP A 310 -26.70 14.36 9.81
C ASP A 310 -25.98 13.33 8.92
N ARG A 311 -26.16 12.03 9.19
CA ARG A 311 -25.67 10.97 8.28
C ARG A 311 -26.19 11.16 6.87
N SER A 312 -27.47 11.51 6.74
CA SER A 312 -28.09 11.73 5.43
C SER A 312 -27.51 12.95 4.72
N GLN A 313 -27.15 14.01 5.46
CA GLN A 313 -26.48 15.19 4.89
C GLN A 313 -25.05 14.86 4.46
N VAL A 314 -24.27 14.19 5.32
CA VAL A 314 -22.88 13.78 5.05
C VAL A 314 -22.80 12.85 3.84
N ALA A 315 -23.71 11.87 3.74
CA ALA A 315 -23.79 10.97 2.58
C ALA A 315 -24.06 11.73 1.28
N LYS A 316 -25.01 12.68 1.29
CA LYS A 316 -25.32 13.51 0.11
C LYS A 316 -24.16 14.40 -0.31
N ALA A 317 -23.49 15.02 0.66
CA ALA A 317 -22.30 15.84 0.40
C ALA A 317 -21.18 14.99 -0.22
N PHE A 318 -20.89 13.82 0.37
CA PHE A 318 -19.91 12.88 -0.16
C PHE A 318 -20.24 12.47 -1.60
N ASP A 319 -21.48 12.02 -1.86
CA ASP A 319 -21.92 11.59 -3.20
C ASP A 319 -21.76 12.71 -4.24
N LYS A 320 -22.20 13.93 -3.91
CA LYS A 320 -22.03 15.12 -4.75
C LYS A 320 -20.55 15.35 -5.07
N ILE A 321 -19.67 15.28 -4.06
CA ILE A 321 -18.25 15.58 -4.21
C ILE A 321 -17.56 14.51 -5.04
N VAL A 322 -17.71 13.23 -4.71
CA VAL A 322 -17.06 12.13 -5.46
C VAL A 322 -17.53 12.08 -6.90
N THR A 323 -18.80 12.44 -7.17
CA THR A 323 -19.32 12.57 -8.54
C THR A 323 -18.72 13.78 -9.24
N SER A 324 -18.66 14.96 -8.60
CA SER A 324 -18.11 16.19 -9.19
C SER A 324 -16.64 16.09 -9.60
N ILE A 325 -15.87 15.24 -8.91
CA ILE A 325 -14.46 15.00 -9.20
C ILE A 325 -14.23 13.74 -10.06
N GLY A 326 -15.30 13.11 -10.56
CA GLY A 326 -15.21 11.98 -11.50
C GLY A 326 -14.86 10.63 -10.88
N LEU A 327 -14.85 10.50 -9.54
CA LEU A 327 -14.60 9.21 -8.88
C LEU A 327 -15.80 8.26 -9.00
N ARG A 328 -17.01 8.80 -9.09
CA ARG A 328 -18.26 8.06 -9.26
C ARG A 328 -18.90 8.48 -10.59
N GLN A 329 -19.09 7.52 -11.49
CA GLN A 329 -19.82 7.78 -12.73
C GLN A 329 -21.31 8.00 -12.44
N THR A 330 -21.90 9.04 -13.03
CA THR A 330 -23.35 9.23 -13.04
C THR A 330 -24.00 8.12 -13.86
N VAL A 331 -25.12 7.57 -13.38
CA VAL A 331 -25.85 6.45 -14.02
C VAL A 331 -26.11 6.67 -15.52
N ASP A 332 -26.18 7.91 -15.99
CA ASP A 332 -26.41 8.27 -17.39
C ASP A 332 -25.22 7.95 -18.34
N SER A 333 -23.99 7.78 -17.85
CA SER A 333 -22.83 7.45 -18.72
C SER A 333 -22.67 5.95 -18.97
N ALA A 334 -23.29 5.09 -18.16
CA ALA A 334 -23.19 3.63 -18.31
C ALA A 334 -24.06 3.06 -19.44
N LEU A 335 -24.98 3.85 -20.00
CA LEU A 335 -25.88 3.46 -21.10
C LEU A 335 -25.43 3.96 -22.49
N ALA A 336 -24.28 4.62 -22.58
CA ALA A 336 -23.77 5.21 -23.82
C ALA A 336 -22.45 4.58 -24.34
N GLY A 337 -22.00 3.47 -23.75
CA GLY A 337 -20.78 2.74 -24.12
C GLY A 337 -21.02 1.50 -24.94
#